data_AF-A0A3D4H1I0-F1
#
_entry.id   AF-A0A3D4H1I0-F1
#
_cell.length_a   1.000
_cell.length_b   1.000
_cell.length_c   1.000
_cell.angle_alpha   90.00
_cell.angle_beta   90.00
_cell.angle_gamma   90.00
#
_symmetry.space_group_name_H-M   'P 1'
#
loop_
_entity.id
_entity.type
_entity.pdbx_description
1 polymer ?
#
loop_
_entity_poly.entity_id
_entity_poly.type
_entity_poly.pdbx_seq_one_letter_code
_entity_poly.pdbx_strand_id
1 'polypeptide(L)'
;MQYRYGDQELTYLLLRHVAERQRVREEFLEANWQLRKLDQLKNDFLNLVSHELRTQLISVKWSTESLAELLSSEENPNVEKLLGIIWDDNQHLTDLIEQLLSFSRLDAGELKPHIQPTPIALILEDVLVALATIAEK
;
A
#
# COMPACT_ATOMS: atom_id res chain seq x y z
N MET A 1 -11.11 -67.41 10.55
CA MET A 1 -10.70 -66.46 9.49
C MET A 1 -11.41 -65.09 9.60
N GLN A 2 -11.84 -64.63 10.79
CA GLN A 2 -12.51 -63.32 10.97
C GLN A 2 -11.59 -62.21 11.50
N TYR A 3 -10.44 -62.54 12.09
CA TYR A 3 -9.54 -61.56 12.72
C TYR A 3 -8.69 -60.72 11.74
N ARG A 4 -8.56 -61.14 10.48
CA ARG A 4 -7.67 -60.48 9.51
C ARG A 4 -8.35 -59.35 8.70
N TYR A 5 -9.69 -59.35 8.66
CA TYR A 5 -10.49 -58.30 8.02
C TYR A 5 -10.61 -57.04 8.89
N GLY A 6 -10.75 -57.19 10.21
CA GLY A 6 -10.86 -56.06 11.14
C GLY A 6 -9.60 -55.20 11.21
N ASP A 7 -8.41 -55.80 11.00
CA ASP A 7 -7.13 -55.09 11.04
C ASP A 7 -6.88 -54.24 9.77
N GLN A 8 -7.34 -54.73 8.61
CA GLN A 8 -7.32 -53.94 7.35
C GLN A 8 -8.29 -52.77 7.39
N GLU A 9 -9.47 -52.95 7.99
CA GLU A 9 -10.46 -51.88 8.17
C GLU A 9 -9.95 -50.80 9.14
N LEU A 10 -9.34 -51.21 10.26
CA LEU A 10 -8.69 -50.27 11.19
C LEU A 10 -7.56 -49.49 10.51
N THR A 11 -6.72 -50.17 9.73
CA THR A 11 -5.61 -49.55 8.99
C THR A 11 -6.13 -48.53 7.97
N TYR A 12 -7.20 -48.86 7.24
CA TYR A 12 -7.82 -47.95 6.29
C TYR A 12 -8.43 -46.71 6.97
N LEU A 13 -9.16 -46.92 8.08
CA LEU A 13 -9.71 -45.83 8.89
C LEU A 13 -8.62 -44.92 9.45
N LEU A 14 -7.53 -45.48 9.98
CA LEU A 14 -6.37 -44.74 10.45
C LEU A 14 -5.72 -43.93 9.33
N LEU A 15 -5.46 -44.55 8.17
CA LEU A 15 -4.85 -43.87 7.03
C LEU A 15 -5.73 -42.71 6.54
N ARG A 16 -7.04 -42.92 6.43
CA ARG A 16 -8.00 -41.86 6.08
C ARG A 16 -7.97 -40.73 7.11
N HIS A 17 -7.95 -41.04 8.40
CA HIS A 17 -7.94 -40.02 9.44
C HIS A 17 -6.62 -39.23 9.48
N VAL A 18 -5.49 -39.88 9.22
CA VAL A 18 -4.18 -39.22 9.07
C VAL A 18 -4.16 -38.32 7.82
N ALA A 19 -4.65 -38.81 6.68
CA ALA A 19 -4.72 -38.03 5.44
C ALA A 19 -5.61 -36.80 5.59
N GLU A 20 -6.78 -36.93 6.23
CA GLU A 20 -7.68 -35.79 6.46
C GLU A 20 -7.03 -34.74 7.38
N ARG A 21 -6.36 -35.17 8.46
CA ARG A 21 -5.63 -34.25 9.36
C ARG A 21 -4.49 -33.55 8.63
N GLN A 22 -3.79 -34.25 7.76
CA GLN A 22 -2.70 -33.68 6.97
C GLN A 22 -3.22 -32.61 6.01
N ARG A 23 -4.32 -32.90 5.30
CA ARG A 23 -4.98 -31.93 4.40
C ARG A 23 -5.39 -30.66 5.14
N VAL A 24 -6.10 -30.80 6.26
CA VAL A 24 -6.53 -29.64 7.07
C VAL A 24 -5.33 -28.85 7.60
N ARG A 25 -4.24 -29.54 7.98
CA ARG A 25 -3.01 -28.87 8.42
C ARG A 25 -2.35 -28.09 7.29
N GLU A 26 -2.30 -28.64 6.09
CA GLU A 26 -1.75 -27.95 4.91
C GLU A 26 -2.58 -26.71 4.56
N GLU A 27 -3.91 -26.81 4.56
CA GLU A 27 -4.80 -25.67 4.36
C GLU A 27 -4.61 -24.60 5.43
N PHE A 28 -4.44 -25.01 6.69
CA PHE A 28 -4.16 -24.08 7.79
C PHE A 28 -2.82 -23.37 7.61
N LEU A 29 -1.77 -24.10 7.20
CA LEU A 29 -0.44 -23.51 6.99
C LEU A 29 -0.45 -22.54 5.80
N GLU A 30 -1.14 -22.88 4.72
CA GLU A 30 -1.30 -22.01 3.56
C GLU A 30 -2.05 -20.73 3.95
N ALA A 31 -3.20 -20.86 4.63
CA ALA A 31 -3.95 -19.69 5.12
C ALA A 31 -3.12 -18.82 6.07
N ASN A 32 -2.34 -19.44 6.97
CA ASN A 32 -1.45 -18.71 7.87
C ASN A 32 -0.34 -17.97 7.11
N TRP A 33 0.22 -18.60 6.08
CA TRP A 33 1.24 -17.98 5.24
C TRP A 33 0.68 -16.77 4.49
N GLN A 34 -0.51 -16.90 3.89
CA GLN A 34 -1.19 -15.79 3.21
C GLN A 34 -1.49 -14.63 4.16
N LEU A 35 -1.98 -14.92 5.37
CA LEU A 35 -2.23 -13.91 6.40
C LEU A 35 -0.94 -13.18 6.81
N ARG A 36 0.14 -13.92 7.09
CA ARG A 36 1.44 -13.31 7.45
C ARG A 36 1.99 -12.45 6.31
N LYS A 37 1.83 -12.89 5.07
CA LYS A 37 2.26 -12.13 3.90
C LYS A 37 1.49 -10.82 3.78
N LEU A 38 0.17 -10.85 4.01
CA LEU A 38 -0.67 -9.66 4.00
C LEU A 38 -0.32 -8.71 5.14
N ASP A 39 -0.10 -9.22 6.35
CA ASP A 39 0.36 -8.42 7.50
C ASP A 39 1.72 -7.77 7.23
N GLN A 40 2.64 -8.50 6.60
CA GLN A 40 3.94 -7.96 6.23
C GLN A 40 3.80 -6.82 5.21
N LEU A 41 3.02 -7.03 4.14
CA LEU A 41 2.77 -5.99 3.13
C LEU A 41 2.12 -4.74 3.76
N LYS A 42 1.18 -4.92 4.70
CA LYS A 42 0.57 -3.82 5.45
C LYS A 42 1.60 -3.05 6.27
N ASN A 43 2.47 -3.75 6.99
CA ASN A 43 3.53 -3.11 7.78
C ASN A 43 4.53 -2.38 6.88
N ASP A 44 4.95 -2.98 5.77
CA ASP A 44 5.87 -2.36 4.82
C ASP A 44 5.27 -1.09 4.21
N PHE A 45 3.98 -1.13 3.83
CA PHE A 45 3.25 0.05 3.35
C PHE A 45 3.19 1.17 4.40
N LEU A 46 2.80 0.85 5.64
CA LEU A 46 2.73 1.84 6.72
C LEU A 46 4.10 2.44 7.06
N ASN A 47 5.16 1.63 7.02
CA ASN A 47 6.53 2.08 7.22
C ASN A 47 6.97 3.04 6.11
N LEU A 48 6.67 2.71 4.85
CA LEU A 48 6.96 3.57 3.70
C LEU A 48 6.26 4.92 3.83
N VAL A 49 4.93 4.92 4.05
CA VAL A 49 4.13 6.15 4.22
C VAL A 49 4.68 6.97 5.39
N SER A 50 5.00 6.35 6.53
CA SER A 50 5.54 7.05 7.70
C SER A 50 6.90 7.72 7.42
N HIS A 51 7.76 7.06 6.63
CA HIS A 51 9.06 7.62 6.25
C HIS A 51 8.89 8.83 5.32
N GLU A 52 8.01 8.70 4.34
CA GLU A 52 7.74 9.74 3.36
C GLU A 52 7.10 10.97 4.01
N LEU A 53 6.09 10.77 4.87
CA LEU A 53 5.50 11.82 5.70
C LEU A 53 6.56 12.56 6.53
N ARG A 54 7.47 11.82 7.19
CA ARG A 54 8.55 12.42 7.98
C ARG A 54 9.44 13.30 7.10
N THR A 55 9.79 12.81 5.92
CA THR A 55 10.67 13.53 4.98
C THR A 55 10.03 14.84 4.54
N GLN A 56 8.77 14.81 4.10
CA GLN A 56 8.04 16.00 3.67
C GLN A 56 7.81 17.00 4.80
N LEU A 57 7.45 16.54 6.00
CA LEU A 57 7.28 17.43 7.16
C LEU A 57 8.59 18.12 7.57
N ILE A 58 9.73 17.41 7.47
CA ILE A 58 11.04 18.01 7.73
C ILE A 58 11.36 19.07 6.66
N SER A 59 11.08 18.80 5.39
CA SER A 59 11.30 19.74 4.29
C SER A 59 10.46 21.03 4.43
N VAL A 60 9.17 20.90 4.74
CA VAL A 60 8.29 22.05 5.03
C VAL A 60 8.84 22.85 6.19
N LYS A 61 9.21 22.19 7.29
CA LYS A 61 9.77 22.87 8.46
C LYS A 61 11.01 23.68 8.09
N TRP A 62 12.00 23.06 7.46
CA TRP A 62 13.21 23.76 7.02
C TRP A 62 12.92 24.94 6.09
N SER A 63 12.01 24.75 5.14
CA SER A 63 11.64 25.80 4.18
C SER A 63 10.94 26.98 4.87
N THR A 64 10.06 26.71 5.84
CA THR A 64 9.40 27.75 6.63
C THR A 64 10.36 28.48 7.58
N GLU A 65 11.30 27.78 8.21
CA GLU A 65 12.36 28.38 9.05
C GLU A 65 13.26 29.29 8.20
N SER A 66 13.69 28.80 7.03
CA SER A 66 14.51 29.57 6.08
C SER A 66 13.76 30.80 5.56
N LEU A 67 12.45 30.68 5.32
CA LEU A 67 11.62 31.79 4.86
C LEU A 67 11.49 32.88 5.94
N ALA A 68 11.33 32.49 7.20
CA ALA A 68 11.28 33.43 8.33
C ALA A 68 12.59 34.21 8.50
N GLU A 69 13.74 33.54 8.32
CA GLU A 69 15.06 34.19 8.33
C GLU A 69 15.21 35.20 7.18
N LEU A 70 14.82 34.82 5.96
CA LEU A 70 14.88 35.70 4.79
C LEU A 70 14.00 36.94 4.94
N LEU A 71 12.77 36.78 5.44
CA LEU A 71 11.85 37.91 5.68
C LEU A 71 12.37 38.89 6.74
N SER A 72 13.33 38.47 7.57
CA SER A 72 13.99 39.30 8.57
C SER A 72 15.21 40.06 8.02
N SER A 73 15.56 39.85 6.75
CA SER A 73 16.70 40.45 6.05
C SER A 73 16.22 41.28 4.83
N GLU A 74 16.95 42.32 4.43
CA GLU A 74 16.57 43.17 3.28
C GLU A 74 16.82 42.51 1.90
N GLU A 75 17.36 41.28 1.85
CA GLU A 75 17.67 40.56 0.62
C GLU A 75 16.60 39.50 0.29
N ASN A 76 15.92 39.69 -0.85
CA ASN A 76 14.73 38.93 -1.27
C ASN A 76 14.92 37.95 -2.48
N PRO A 77 16.08 37.32 -2.76
CA PRO A 77 16.19 36.50 -3.97
C PRO A 77 15.67 35.06 -3.87
N ASN A 78 15.16 34.57 -2.73
CA ASN A 78 14.83 33.13 -2.54
C ASN A 78 13.44 32.81 -1.99
N VAL A 79 12.59 33.81 -1.73
CA VAL A 79 11.25 33.60 -1.15
C VAL A 79 10.35 32.75 -2.04
N GLU A 80 10.28 33.06 -3.33
CA GLU A 80 9.42 32.35 -4.28
C GLU A 80 9.80 30.87 -4.40
N LYS A 81 11.10 30.56 -4.37
CA LYS A 81 11.60 29.18 -4.37
C LYS A 81 11.17 28.40 -3.13
N LEU A 82 11.30 28.99 -1.94
CA LEU A 82 10.89 28.34 -0.69
C LEU A 82 9.37 28.13 -0.62
N LEU A 83 8.60 29.11 -1.08
CA LEU A 83 7.15 28.97 -1.21
C LEU A 83 6.78 27.84 -2.18
N GLY A 84 7.49 27.70 -3.30
CA GLY A 84 7.34 26.59 -4.23
C GLY A 84 7.62 25.22 -3.58
N ILE A 85 8.69 25.10 -2.79
CA ILE A 85 9.00 23.86 -2.06
C ILE A 85 7.88 23.53 -1.06
N ILE A 86 7.44 24.50 -0.26
CA ILE A 86 6.36 24.30 0.71
C ILE A 86 5.07 23.85 -0.01
N TRP A 87 4.77 24.45 -1.16
CA TRP A 87 3.61 24.08 -1.97
C TRP A 87 3.69 22.64 -2.48
N ASP A 88 4.81 22.27 -3.10
CA ASP A 88 5.03 20.93 -3.63
C ASP A 88 4.98 19.86 -2.51
N ASP A 89 5.61 20.13 -1.35
CA ASP A 89 5.57 19.24 -0.19
C ASP A 89 4.12 19.07 0.34
N ASN A 90 3.31 20.14 0.33
CA ASN A 90 1.92 20.10 0.79
C ASN A 90 1.04 19.26 -0.16
N GLN A 91 1.21 19.43 -1.46
CA GLN A 91 0.55 18.60 -2.47
C GLN A 91 0.91 17.13 -2.28
N HIS A 92 2.20 16.83 -2.09
CA HIS A 92 2.67 15.46 -1.86
C HIS A 92 2.10 14.85 -0.58
N LEU A 93 2.05 15.61 0.52
CA LEU A 93 1.41 15.18 1.77
C LEU A 93 -0.09 14.89 1.57
N THR A 94 -0.77 15.70 0.77
CA THR A 94 -2.19 15.50 0.44
C THR A 94 -2.39 14.18 -0.32
N ASP A 95 -1.55 13.91 -1.32
CA ASP A 95 -1.59 12.66 -2.09
C ASP A 95 -1.32 11.43 -1.21
N LEU A 96 -0.36 11.53 -0.28
CA LEU A 96 -0.08 10.45 0.69
C LEU A 96 -1.28 10.15 1.60
N ILE A 97 -1.99 11.19 2.05
CA ILE A 97 -3.21 11.02 2.86
C ILE A 97 -4.31 10.35 2.03
N GLU A 98 -4.51 10.75 0.78
CA GLU A 98 -5.54 10.14 -0.08
C GLU A 98 -5.22 8.67 -0.40
N GLN A 99 -3.94 8.34 -0.59
CA GLN A 99 -3.48 6.96 -0.73
C GLN A 99 -3.77 6.13 0.52
N LEU A 100 -3.54 6.68 1.72
CA LEU A 100 -3.83 6.01 2.99
C LEU A 100 -5.34 5.80 3.18
N LEU A 101 -6.16 6.78 2.84
CA LEU A 101 -7.63 6.67 2.89
C LEU A 101 -8.15 5.63 1.89
N SER A 102 -7.59 5.62 0.67
CA SER A 102 -7.91 4.62 -0.36
C SER A 102 -7.54 3.21 0.10
N PHE A 103 -6.36 3.04 0.70
CA PHE A 103 -5.95 1.77 1.29
C PHE A 103 -6.89 1.32 2.41
N SER A 104 -7.29 2.22 3.30
CA SER A 104 -8.25 1.92 4.38
C SER A 104 -9.60 1.43 3.84
N ARG A 105 -10.13 2.10 2.81
CA ARG A 105 -11.36 1.68 2.12
C ARG A 105 -11.22 0.33 1.42
N LEU A 106 -10.05 0.04 0.86
CA LEU A 106 -9.73 -1.27 0.26
C LEU A 106 -9.70 -2.38 1.32
N ASP A 107 -9.01 -2.16 2.45
CA ASP A 107 -8.89 -3.12 3.57
C ASP A 107 -10.27 -3.41 4.20
N ALA A 108 -11.15 -2.40 4.27
CA ALA A 108 -12.52 -2.54 4.74
C ALA A 108 -13.48 -3.19 3.72
N GLY A 109 -13.04 -3.45 2.48
CA GLY A 109 -13.88 -3.98 1.40
C GLY A 109 -14.94 -3.00 0.90
N GLU A 110 -14.77 -1.70 1.16
CA GLU A 110 -15.72 -0.65 0.79
C GLU A 110 -15.51 -0.13 -0.63
N LEU A 111 -14.34 -0.39 -1.23
CA LEU A 111 -14.01 0.06 -2.58
C LEU A 111 -14.74 -0.81 -3.62
N LYS A 112 -15.85 -0.31 -4.15
CA LYS A 112 -16.63 -0.98 -5.19
C LYS A 112 -16.22 -0.48 -6.58
N PRO A 113 -15.64 -1.33 -7.44
CA PRO A 113 -15.26 -0.91 -8.78
C PRO A 113 -16.51 -0.60 -9.61
N HIS A 114 -16.49 0.55 -10.30
CA HIS A 114 -17.50 0.90 -11.29
C HIS A 114 -17.10 0.38 -12.66
N ILE A 115 -17.54 -0.83 -13.00
CA ILE A 115 -17.20 -1.48 -14.27
C ILE A 115 -18.09 -0.94 -15.37
N GLN A 116 -17.47 -0.30 -16.37
CA GLN A 116 -18.14 0.20 -17.56
C GLN A 116 -17.25 0.03 -18.81
N PRO A 117 -17.83 -0.07 -20.02
CA PRO A 117 -17.06 0.04 -21.25
C PRO A 117 -16.37 1.41 -21.33
N THR A 118 -15.04 1.42 -21.34
CA THR A 118 -14.24 2.65 -21.42
C THR A 118 -13.35 2.60 -22.66
N PRO A 119 -13.42 3.59 -23.56
CA PRO A 119 -12.50 3.70 -24.70
C PRO A 119 -11.06 3.88 -24.22
N ILE A 120 -10.16 3.00 -24.64
CA ILE A 120 -8.74 3.07 -24.24
C ILE A 120 -8.05 4.37 -24.68
N ALA A 121 -8.53 4.99 -25.76
CA ALA A 121 -8.01 6.27 -26.26
C ALA A 121 -8.14 7.39 -25.21
N LEU A 122 -9.25 7.45 -24.47
CA LEU A 122 -9.44 8.46 -23.42
C LEU A 122 -8.43 8.28 -22.28
N ILE A 123 -8.21 7.03 -21.87
CA ILE A 123 -7.21 6.71 -20.84
C ILE A 123 -5.81 7.11 -21.30
N LEU A 124 -5.48 6.86 -22.57
CA LEU A 124 -4.18 7.22 -23.14
C LEU A 124 -3.99 8.73 -23.23
N GLU A 125 -5.02 9.49 -23.59
CA GLU A 125 -4.98 10.96 -23.60
C GLU A 125 -4.68 11.51 -22.20
N ASP A 126 -5.41 11.04 -21.18
CA ASP A 126 -5.20 11.47 -19.79
C ASP A 126 -3.76 11.18 -19.32
N VAL A 127 -3.24 9.99 -19.63
CA VAL A 127 -1.86 9.60 -19.28
C VAL A 127 -0.83 10.45 -20.01
N LEU A 128 -1.04 10.72 -21.29
CA LEU A 128 -0.12 11.56 -22.08
C LEU A 128 -0.06 12.99 -21.54
N VAL A 129 -1.20 13.57 -21.16
CA VAL A 129 -1.25 14.91 -20.54
C VAL A 129 -0.50 14.93 -19.21
N ALA A 130 -0.73 13.94 -18.35
CA ALA A 130 -0.05 13.82 -17.06
C ALA A 130 1.47 13.71 -17.23
N LEU A 131 1.94 12.88 -18.18
CA LEU A 131 3.37 12.70 -18.45
C LEU A 131 4.01 13.92 -19.12
N ALA A 132 3.30 14.64 -19.99
CA ALA A 132 3.80 15.86 -20.60
C ALA A 132 4.10 16.94 -19.56
N THR A 133 3.26 17.05 -18.52
CA THR A 133 3.47 18.01 -17.42
C THR A 133 4.74 17.70 -16.60
N ILE A 134 5.13 16.43 -16.52
CA ILE A 134 6.36 15.99 -15.84
C ILE A 134 7.59 16.22 -16.72
N ALA A 135 7.45 16.13 -18.05
CA ALA A 135 8.55 16.30 -19.00
C ALA A 135 8.94 17.77 -19.25
N GLU A 136 8.07 18.73 -18.92
CA GLU A 136 8.32 20.17 -19.05
C GLU A 136 8.95 20.82 -17.80
N LYS A 137 9.12 20.08 -16.69
CA LYS A 137 9.91 20.48 -15.51
C LYS A 137 11.35 19.98 -15.60
#